data_AF-A0A069DH54-F1
#
_entry.id   AF-A0A069DH54-F1
#
_cell.length_a   1.000
_cell.length_b   1.000
_cell.length_c   1.000
_cell.angle_alpha   90.00
_cell.angle_beta   90.00
_cell.angle_gamma   90.00
#
_symmetry.space_group_name_H-M   'P 1'
#
loop_
_entity.id
_entity.type
_entity.pdbx_description
1 polymer ?
#
loop_
_entity_poly.entity_id
_entity_poly.type
_entity_poly.pdbx_seq_one_letter_code
_entity_poly.pdbx_strand_id
1 'polypeptide(L)'
;MSNKLLTEGRSLFDHSLSKEEVRNRNLDVFAFLMDMLRLHTGRTISGSNLCMLHASYHSVNMKYTMGKKEFQYRLVVLIDAGFIYRETIDMNDILSPTELGMKRYDAVSAVS
;
A
#
# COMPACT_ATOMS: atom_id res chain seq x y z
N MET A 1 -0.55 -17.82 -10.83
CA MET A 1 -1.80 -17.43 -10.11
C MET A 1 -1.89 -15.91 -9.85
N SER A 2 -1.35 -15.03 -10.70
CA SER A 2 -1.22 -13.58 -10.38
C SER A 2 -2.34 -12.68 -10.95
N ASN A 3 -3.06 -13.12 -12.00
CA ASN A 3 -4.06 -12.26 -12.68
C ASN A 3 -5.43 -12.15 -11.99
N LYS A 4 -5.80 -13.06 -11.09
CA LYS A 4 -7.16 -13.08 -10.54
C LYS A 4 -7.39 -11.97 -9.52
N LEU A 5 -6.41 -11.72 -8.64
CA LEU A 5 -6.44 -10.64 -7.64
C LEU A 5 -6.41 -9.24 -8.27
N LEU A 6 -5.65 -9.07 -9.37
CA LEU A 6 -5.61 -7.83 -10.15
C LEU A 6 -6.97 -7.51 -10.80
N THR A 7 -7.65 -8.53 -11.31
CA THR A 7 -8.93 -8.37 -12.02
C THR A 7 -10.09 -8.18 -11.04
N GLU A 8 -10.11 -8.91 -9.92
CA GLU A 8 -11.19 -8.85 -8.93
C GLU A 8 -11.21 -7.53 -8.16
N GLY A 9 -10.05 -6.93 -7.84
CA GLY A 9 -10.08 -5.65 -7.15
C GLY A 9 -10.35 -4.45 -8.07
N ARG A 10 -10.16 -4.56 -9.40
CA ARG A 10 -10.62 -3.54 -10.36
C ARG A 10 -12.14 -3.33 -10.30
N SER A 11 -12.90 -4.34 -9.85
CA SER A 11 -14.35 -4.27 -9.67
C SER A 11 -14.80 -3.62 -8.35
N LEU A 12 -13.89 -3.40 -7.39
CA LEU A 12 -14.20 -2.75 -6.11
C LEU A 12 -14.13 -1.22 -6.18
N PHE A 13 -13.58 -0.67 -7.26
CA PHE A 13 -13.54 0.75 -7.51
C PHE A 13 -14.54 1.10 -8.60
N ASP A 14 -15.49 1.94 -8.24
CA ASP A 14 -16.38 2.61 -9.17
C ASP A 14 -15.54 3.20 -10.32
N HIS A 15 -15.80 2.76 -11.55
CA HIS A 15 -15.09 3.19 -12.75
C HIS A 15 -15.28 4.70 -13.04
N SER A 16 -16.10 5.38 -12.24
CA SER A 16 -16.27 6.84 -12.22
C SER A 16 -15.09 7.61 -11.62
N LEU A 17 -14.22 6.96 -10.84
CA LEU A 17 -13.13 7.64 -10.13
C LEU A 17 -11.93 7.89 -11.04
N SER A 18 -11.42 9.11 -10.99
CA SER A 18 -10.16 9.47 -11.64
C SER A 18 -8.99 8.69 -11.03
N LYS A 19 -7.91 8.51 -11.81
CA LYS A 19 -6.65 7.90 -11.31
C LYS A 19 -6.12 8.62 -10.06
N GLU A 20 -6.39 9.91 -9.93
CA GLU A 20 -5.99 10.72 -8.78
C GLU A 20 -6.83 10.44 -7.53
N GLU A 21 -8.15 10.26 -7.69
CA GLU A 21 -9.03 9.86 -6.58
C GLU A 21 -8.74 8.44 -6.10
N VAL A 22 -8.47 7.51 -7.02
CA VAL A 22 -8.02 6.16 -6.65
C VAL A 22 -6.71 6.24 -5.87
N ARG A 23 -5.75 7.06 -6.30
CA ARG A 23 -4.48 7.24 -5.56
C ARG A 23 -4.69 7.84 -4.17
N ASN A 24 -5.47 8.91 -4.05
CA ASN A 24 -5.74 9.58 -2.78
C ASN A 24 -6.47 8.65 -1.79
N ARG A 25 -7.42 7.86 -2.30
CA ARG A 25 -8.11 6.85 -1.49
C ARG A 25 -7.16 5.78 -0.97
N ASN A 26 -6.00 5.53 -1.56
CA ASN A 26 -5.07 4.48 -1.13
C ASN A 26 -3.90 4.99 -0.26
N LEU A 27 -3.89 6.26 0.12
CA LEU A 27 -2.77 6.85 0.87
C LEU A 27 -2.66 6.36 2.31
N ASP A 28 -3.71 5.80 2.90
CA ASP A 28 -3.68 5.10 4.19
C ASP A 28 -2.83 3.81 4.14
N VAL A 29 -2.86 3.04 3.04
CA VAL A 29 -1.99 1.88 2.82
C VAL A 29 -0.54 2.33 2.64
N PHE A 30 -0.33 3.44 1.92
CA PHE A 30 0.99 4.05 1.80
C PHE A 30 1.49 4.57 3.16
N ALA A 31 0.62 5.19 3.95
CA ALA A 31 0.93 5.65 5.31
C ALA A 31 1.32 4.47 6.21
N PHE A 32 0.60 3.35 6.12
CA PHE A 32 0.94 2.13 6.84
C PHE A 32 2.34 1.61 6.47
N LEU A 33 2.67 1.57 5.18
CA LEU A 33 4.02 1.23 4.73
C LEU A 33 5.07 2.16 5.35
N MET A 34 4.85 3.48 5.30
CA MET A 34 5.77 4.49 5.87
C MET A 34 5.93 4.32 7.39
N ASP A 35 4.84 4.08 8.12
CA ASP A 35 4.85 3.83 9.56
C ASP A 35 5.69 2.58 9.87
N MET A 36 5.51 1.48 9.12
CA MET A 36 6.28 0.25 9.34
C MET A 36 7.76 0.44 9.04
N LEU A 37 8.12 1.16 7.98
CA LEU A 37 9.51 1.47 7.65
C LEU A 37 10.18 2.34 8.71
N ARG A 38 9.47 3.32 9.25
CA ARG A 38 9.94 4.17 10.36
C ARG A 38 10.17 3.35 11.64
N LEU A 39 9.22 2.49 12.01
CA LEU A 39 9.33 1.64 13.20
C LEU A 39 10.48 0.63 13.12
N HIS A 40 10.77 0.11 11.93
CA HIS A 40 11.85 -0.87 11.72
C HIS A 40 13.16 -0.22 11.25
N THR A 41 13.26 1.11 11.20
CA THR A 41 14.42 1.87 10.72
C THR A 41 14.94 1.41 9.34
N GLY A 42 14.03 0.97 8.48
CA GLY A 42 14.36 0.39 7.17
C GLY A 42 14.01 1.32 6.01
N ARG A 43 14.67 1.10 4.86
CA ARG A 43 14.27 1.72 3.56
C ARG A 43 13.37 0.81 2.73
N THR A 44 13.32 -0.47 3.09
CA THR A 44 12.61 -1.53 2.39
C THR A 44 11.91 -2.44 3.39
N ILE A 45 10.82 -3.07 2.98
CA ILE A 45 10.12 -4.11 3.75
C ILE A 45 9.64 -5.21 2.81
N SER A 46 9.64 -6.47 3.25
CA SER A 46 9.04 -7.53 2.43
C SER A 46 7.52 -7.39 2.41
N GLY A 47 6.89 -7.69 1.27
CA GLY A 47 5.44 -7.65 1.11
C GLY A 47 4.72 -8.64 2.05
N SER A 48 5.35 -9.79 2.33
CA SER A 48 4.86 -10.76 3.31
C SER A 48 4.88 -10.19 4.73
N ASN A 49 5.98 -9.55 5.15
CA ASN A 49 6.06 -8.91 6.48
C ASN A 49 5.09 -7.75 6.60
N LEU A 50 4.97 -6.92 5.56
CA LEU A 50 4.02 -5.80 5.55
C LEU A 50 2.57 -6.29 5.71
N CYS A 51 2.18 -7.35 5.00
CA CYS A 51 0.84 -7.94 5.13
C CYS A 51 0.61 -8.57 6.51
N MET A 52 1.63 -9.20 7.09
CA MET A 52 1.56 -9.80 8.43
C MET A 52 1.41 -8.72 9.51
N LEU A 53 2.22 -7.67 9.45
CA LEU A 53 2.13 -6.51 10.33
C LEU A 53 0.76 -5.85 10.23
N HIS A 54 0.22 -5.68 9.01
CA HIS A 54 -1.13 -5.14 8.85
C HIS A 54 -2.18 -5.98 9.57
N ALA A 55 -2.13 -7.32 9.41
CA ALA A 55 -3.07 -8.21 10.11
C ALA A 55 -2.94 -8.11 11.64
N SER A 56 -1.71 -8.01 12.15
CA SER A 56 -1.46 -7.84 13.58
C SER A 56 -1.95 -6.49 14.10
N TYR A 57 -1.64 -5.39 13.41
CA TYR A 57 -2.10 -4.04 13.80
C TYR A 57 -3.61 -3.90 13.68
N HIS A 58 -4.24 -4.48 12.66
CA HIS A 58 -5.69 -4.51 12.53
C HIS A 58 -6.37 -5.13 13.77
N SER A 59 -5.74 -6.15 14.36
CA SER A 59 -6.28 -6.84 15.54
C SER A 59 -6.14 -6.07 16.86
N VAL A 60 -5.30 -5.04 16.92
CA VAL A 60 -4.97 -4.31 18.17
C VAL A 60 -5.12 -2.78 18.09
N ASN A 61 -5.15 -2.20 16.90
CA ASN A 61 -5.18 -0.76 16.66
C ASN A 61 -6.12 -0.43 15.49
N MET A 62 -7.26 0.17 15.81
CA MET A 62 -8.34 0.49 14.87
C MET A 62 -7.99 1.59 13.84
N LYS A 63 -6.77 2.12 13.83
CA LYS A 63 -6.35 3.10 12.81
C LYS A 63 -6.41 2.54 11.39
N TYR A 64 -6.23 1.22 11.23
CA TYR A 64 -6.24 0.53 9.93
C TYR A 64 -7.32 -0.57 9.92
N THR A 65 -8.55 -0.21 9.61
CA THR A 65 -9.74 -1.10 9.68
C THR A 65 -9.97 -1.94 8.43
N MET A 66 -9.16 -1.78 7.38
CA MET A 66 -9.39 -2.49 6.12
C MET A 66 -9.11 -3.98 6.23
N GLY A 67 -9.81 -4.79 5.45
CA GLY A 67 -9.59 -6.24 5.41
C GLY A 67 -8.29 -6.62 4.70
N LYS A 68 -7.72 -7.80 5.00
CA LYS A 68 -6.48 -8.30 4.38
C LYS A 68 -6.50 -8.26 2.84
N LYS A 69 -7.60 -8.70 2.21
CA LYS A 69 -7.74 -8.70 0.75
C LYS A 69 -7.76 -7.29 0.17
N GLU A 70 -8.45 -6.39 0.87
CA GLU A 70 -8.53 -4.98 0.49
C GLU A 70 -7.15 -4.32 0.56
N PHE A 71 -6.43 -4.52 1.67
CA PHE A 71 -5.06 -4.05 1.84
C PHE A 71 -4.13 -4.53 0.71
N GLN A 72 -4.13 -5.84 0.42
CA GLN A 72 -3.30 -6.41 -0.63
C GLN A 72 -3.61 -5.83 -2.01
N TYR A 73 -4.90 -5.62 -2.31
CA TYR A 73 -5.29 -5.03 -3.57
C TYR A 73 -4.82 -3.57 -3.68
N ARG A 74 -5.06 -2.77 -2.65
CA ARG A 74 -4.71 -1.35 -2.61
C ARG A 74 -3.18 -1.15 -2.64
N LEU A 75 -2.43 -2.07 -2.06
CA LEU A 75 -0.98 -2.13 -2.19
C LEU A 75 -0.53 -2.32 -3.64
N VAL A 76 -1.19 -3.22 -4.38
CA VAL A 76 -0.91 -3.43 -5.82
C VAL A 76 -1.26 -2.18 -6.64
N VAL A 77 -2.37 -1.50 -6.33
CA VAL A 77 -2.72 -0.23 -6.98
C VAL A 77 -1.64 0.83 -6.80
N LEU A 78 -1.04 0.92 -5.60
CA LEU A 78 0.06 1.86 -5.34
C LEU A 78 1.35 1.49 -6.06
N ILE A 79 1.62 0.19 -6.24
CA ILE A 79 2.76 -0.30 -7.05
C ILE A 79 2.54 0.07 -8.52
N ASP A 80 1.37 -0.24 -9.08
CA ASP A 80 1.00 0.08 -10.47
C ASP A 80 0.99 1.60 -10.73
N ALA A 81 0.66 2.39 -9.71
CA ALA A 81 0.70 3.85 -9.77
C ALA A 81 2.12 4.45 -9.67
N GLY A 82 3.14 3.64 -9.37
CA GLY A 82 4.53 4.07 -9.22
C GLY A 82 4.84 4.74 -7.88
N PHE A 83 3.97 4.59 -6.87
CA PHE A 83 4.19 5.14 -5.53
C PHE A 83 5.09 4.22 -4.70
N ILE A 84 5.04 2.92 -4.97
CA ILE A 84 5.85 1.89 -4.32
C ILE A 84 6.67 1.18 -5.39
N TYR A 85 7.98 1.13 -5.20
CA TYR A 85 8.88 0.28 -5.97
C TYR A 85 8.83 -1.14 -5.41
N ARG A 86 8.69 -2.12 -6.30
CA ARG A 86 8.73 -3.56 -5.99
C ARG A 86 9.88 -4.21 -6.72
N GLU A 87 10.75 -4.87 -5.96
CA GLU A 87 11.78 -5.78 -6.45
C GLU A 87 11.48 -7.19 -5.96
N THR A 88 11.58 -8.20 -6.82
CA THR A 88 11.34 -9.60 -6.42
C THR A 88 12.68 -10.34 -6.36
N ILE A 89 13.07 -10.80 -5.18
CA ILE A 89 14.33 -11.53 -4.93
C ILE A 89 13.97 -12.87 -4.29
N ASP A 90 14.38 -13.98 -4.89
CA ASP A 90 14.13 -15.35 -4.38
C ASP A 90 12.67 -15.59 -3.96
N MET A 91 11.73 -15.16 -4.82
CA MET A 91 10.27 -15.21 -4.60
C MET A 91 9.73 -14.29 -3.48
N ASN A 92 10.56 -13.43 -2.89
CA ASN A 92 10.14 -12.41 -1.93
C ASN A 92 10.04 -11.05 -2.60
N ASP A 93 8.86 -10.43 -2.50
CA ASP A 93 8.68 -9.04 -2.92
C ASP A 93 9.24 -8.11 -1.84
N ILE A 94 10.23 -7.30 -2.22
CA ILE A 94 10.81 -6.22 -1.43
C ILE A 94 10.20 -4.90 -1.91
N LEU A 95 9.60 -4.16 -0.97
CA LEU A 95 8.84 -2.95 -1.22
C LEU A 95 9.55 -1.74 -0.63
N SER A 96 9.63 -0.65 -1.40
CA SER A 96 10.14 0.65 -0.93
C SER A 96 9.32 1.81 -1.49
N PRO A 97 9.20 2.93 -0.76
CA PRO A 97 8.51 4.11 -1.26
C PRO A 97 9.34 4.77 -2.36
N THR A 98 8.68 5.23 -3.42
CA THR A 98 9.33 6.05 -4.45
C THR A 98 9.33 7.52 -4.04
N GLU A 99 10.17 8.33 -4.70
CA GLU A 99 10.14 9.79 -4.52
C GLU A 99 8.76 10.39 -4.84
N LEU A 100 8.08 9.85 -5.85
CA LEU A 100 6.72 10.25 -6.21
C LEU A 100 5.73 9.96 -5.07
N GLY A 101 5.79 8.74 -4.49
CA GLY A 101 4.94 8.34 -3.38
C GLY A 101 5.18 9.22 -2.14
N MET A 102 6.44 9.47 -1.80
CA MET A 102 6.81 10.33 -0.66
C MET A 102 6.34 11.78 -0.85
N LYS A 103 6.61 12.41 -2.00
CA LYS A 103 6.16 13.78 -2.28
C LYS A 103 4.64 13.92 -2.14
N ARG A 104 3.88 12.94 -2.63
CA ARG A 104 2.42 12.98 -2.53
C ARG A 104 1.94 12.77 -1.10
N TYR A 105 2.55 11.84 -0.37
CA TYR A 105 2.23 11.59 1.03
C TYR A 105 2.51 12.83 1.90
N ASP A 106 3.63 13.49 1.72
CA ASP A 106 3.99 14.71 2.44
C ASP A 106 3.03 15.86 2.08
N ALA A 107 2.70 16.01 0.79
CA ALA A 107 1.77 17.02 0.32
C ALA A 107 0.35 16.88 0.88
N VAL A 108 -0.09 15.66 1.24
CA VAL A 108 -1.39 15.42 1.87
C VAL A 108 -1.30 15.53 3.39
N SER A 109 -0.19 15.06 3.98
CA SER A 109 0.04 15.10 5.42
C SER A 109 0.28 16.52 5.95
N ALA A 110 0.75 17.46 5.11
CA ALA A 110 0.96 18.86 5.50
C ALA A 110 -0.34 19.71 5.55
N VAL A 111 -1.45 19.17 5.05
CA VAL A 111 -2.76 19.87 4.97
C VAL A 111 -3.78 19.28 5.95
N SER A 112 -3.37 18.26 6.72
CA SER A 112 -4.18 17.53 7.70
C SER A 112 -3.81 17.94 9.13
#